data_AF-A0A368UIS3-F1
#
_entry.id   AF-A0A368UIS3-F1
#
_cell.length_a   1.000
_cell.length_b   1.000
_cell.length_c   1.000
_cell.angle_alpha   90.00
_cell.angle_beta   90.00
_cell.angle_gamma   90.00
#
_symmetry.space_group_name_H-M   'P 1'
#
loop_
_entity.id
_entity.type
_entity.pdbx_description
1 polymer ?
#
loop_
_entity_poly.entity_id
_entity_poly.type
_entity_poly.pdbx_seq_one_letter_code
_entity_poly.pdbx_strand_id
1 'polypeptide(L)'
;MKTTVSILLGCLLAVNIVFAQTPYDSFAPELKNKKMLELTPTKYRLENQDKSSEIKYIEFDEEKQLLQYYGVANTLIKSFAIDAKDLKWWVVDPRAEKYYEWSPYNYVLCNPIRNIDPQGDTVFVNNTGYITRNDNTDNFVFMSNKNELTYLGELGKSINANGIYSNLLNENVAKAENIWNPFKFKDLVRTNGDWDLKNDPNSIFGLGNDGKTTFSFQGNSMESQDIGNHHFGAVAEAYGLFPSQEFILQQAGDYQIKSGTSRPEWQVYKNVTSTYISPTGMPVRTTTKVMMPPYGDDPRDQMWIKAGFSYYKTNY
;
A
#
# COMPACT_ATOMS: atom_id res chain seq x y z
N MET A 1 22.59 72.89 -29.31
CA MET A 1 21.82 72.75 -30.56
C MET A 1 22.25 71.43 -31.22
N LYS A 2 21.37 70.40 -31.21
CA LYS A 2 21.29 69.20 -32.12
C LYS A 2 22.55 68.30 -32.22
N THR A 3 22.58 66.96 -32.13
CA THR A 3 21.62 65.82 -32.23
C THR A 3 22.48 64.57 -31.86
N THR A 4 22.21 63.82 -30.79
CA THR A 4 21.63 62.44 -30.74
C THR A 4 22.50 61.25 -31.26
N VAL A 5 22.55 60.19 -30.43
CA VAL A 5 22.59 58.72 -30.72
C VAL A 5 23.92 57.92 -30.56
N SER A 6 23.91 57.08 -29.50
CA SER A 6 24.35 55.67 -29.33
C SER A 6 25.78 55.23 -29.66
N ILE A 7 26.56 54.71 -28.70
CA ILE A 7 26.55 53.37 -28.05
C ILE A 7 26.86 52.21 -29.03
N LEU A 8 28.13 51.78 -28.95
CA LEU A 8 28.65 50.40 -28.94
C LEU A 8 27.94 49.35 -29.81
N LEU A 9 28.50 49.02 -30.98
CA LEU A 9 28.35 47.71 -31.62
C LEU A 9 29.42 47.50 -32.70
N GLY A 10 30.19 46.40 -32.63
CA GLY A 10 31.06 46.04 -33.75
C GLY A 10 32.25 45.10 -33.51
N CYS A 11 32.12 44.06 -32.68
CA CYS A 11 32.99 42.88 -32.80
C CYS A 11 32.12 41.65 -33.03
N LEU A 12 31.82 41.39 -34.31
CA LEU A 12 31.38 40.09 -34.81
C LEU A 12 32.63 39.21 -34.96
N LEU A 13 32.89 38.37 -33.96
CA LEU A 13 33.73 37.19 -34.08
C LEU A 13 32.81 35.99 -33.87
N ALA A 14 32.48 35.34 -35.00
CA ALA A 14 31.77 34.09 -35.02
C ALA A 14 32.60 33.02 -34.30
N VAL A 15 32.15 32.62 -33.11
CA VAL A 15 32.57 31.38 -32.47
C VAL A 15 31.36 30.48 -32.44
N ASN A 16 31.42 29.42 -33.25
CA ASN A 16 30.57 28.26 -33.09
C ASN A 16 30.78 27.70 -31.68
N ILE A 17 29.89 28.03 -30.74
CA ILE A 17 29.75 27.24 -29.53
C ILE A 17 28.90 26.04 -29.91
N VAL A 18 29.57 25.01 -30.42
CA VAL A 18 29.10 23.64 -30.24
C VAL A 18 29.06 23.45 -28.73
N PHE A 19 27.88 23.52 -28.15
CA PHE A 19 27.69 23.15 -26.75
C PHE A 19 28.26 21.75 -26.58
N ALA A 20 29.30 21.64 -25.76
CA ALA A 20 29.86 20.37 -25.36
C ALA A 20 28.74 19.56 -24.70
N GLN A 21 28.21 18.57 -25.40
CA GLN A 21 27.41 17.52 -24.78
C GLN A 21 28.30 16.80 -23.79
N THR A 22 27.85 16.70 -22.55
CA THR A 22 28.56 15.90 -21.57
C THR A 22 28.21 14.43 -21.79
N PRO A 23 29.08 13.46 -21.46
CA PRO A 23 28.81 12.03 -21.64
C PRO A 23 27.63 11.49 -20.81
N TYR A 24 26.98 12.36 -20.03
CA TYR A 24 25.88 12.03 -19.13
C TYR A 24 24.49 12.30 -19.73
N ASP A 25 24.40 13.03 -20.85
CA ASP A 25 23.12 13.39 -21.48
C ASP A 25 22.41 12.18 -22.14
N SER A 26 23.11 11.06 -22.33
CA SER A 26 22.55 9.77 -22.76
C SER A 26 21.92 8.93 -21.64
N PHE A 27 22.05 9.37 -20.38
CA PHE A 27 21.51 8.67 -19.20
C PHE A 27 20.29 9.35 -18.58
N ALA A 28 19.87 10.52 -19.08
CA ALA A 28 18.64 11.17 -18.66
C ALA A 28 17.49 10.77 -19.61
N PRO A 29 16.52 9.93 -19.19
CA PRO A 29 15.33 9.68 -20.00
C PRO A 29 14.63 11.02 -20.23
N GLU A 30 14.15 11.24 -21.47
CA GLU A 30 13.46 12.46 -21.89
C GLU A 30 12.57 12.98 -20.77
N LEU A 31 12.86 14.19 -20.30
CA LEU A 31 12.04 14.89 -19.32
C LEU A 31 10.64 15.07 -19.91
N LYS A 32 9.74 14.11 -19.65
CA LYS A 32 8.30 14.38 -19.59
C LYS A 32 8.17 15.58 -18.67
N ASN A 33 7.78 16.73 -19.22
CA ASN A 33 7.52 17.96 -18.49
C ASN A 33 6.83 17.62 -17.17
N LYS A 34 7.59 17.61 -16.07
CA LYS A 34 7.00 17.48 -14.74
C LYS A 34 6.19 18.76 -14.58
N LYS A 35 4.87 18.62 -14.39
CA LYS A 35 4.00 19.75 -14.06
C LYS A 35 4.66 20.47 -12.87
N MET A 36 5.00 21.74 -13.07
CA MET A 36 5.54 22.57 -12.00
C MET A 36 4.53 22.54 -10.85
N LEU A 37 5.01 22.41 -9.61
CA LEU A 37 4.15 22.57 -8.43
C LEU A 37 3.54 23.97 -8.52
N GLU A 38 2.24 24.05 -8.80
CA GLU A 38 1.51 25.30 -8.69
C GLU A 38 1.46 25.68 -7.21
N LEU A 39 1.81 26.92 -6.90
CA LEU A 39 1.64 27.47 -5.56
C LEU A 39 0.17 27.32 -5.17
N THR A 40 -0.09 26.92 -3.93
CA THR A 40 -1.46 26.81 -3.42
C THR A 40 -2.16 28.14 -3.54
N PRO A 41 -3.41 28.18 -4.03
CA PRO A 41 -4.16 29.43 -4.16
C PRO A 41 -4.30 30.06 -2.77
N THR A 42 -3.84 31.30 -2.60
CA THR A 42 -3.91 32.07 -1.33
C THR A 42 -5.29 32.68 -1.07
N LYS A 43 -6.24 32.44 -1.98
CA LYS A 43 -7.61 32.91 -1.91
C LYS A 43 -8.58 31.76 -2.09
N TYR A 44 -9.46 31.61 -1.11
CA TYR A 44 -10.47 30.57 -1.08
C TYR A 44 -11.85 31.19 -1.18
N ARG A 45 -12.66 30.72 -2.12
CA ARG A 45 -14.02 31.23 -2.36
C ARG A 45 -15.06 30.16 -2.11
N LEU A 46 -16.11 30.53 -1.38
CA LEU A 46 -17.30 29.71 -1.17
C LEU A 46 -18.51 30.40 -1.78
N GLU A 47 -19.10 29.79 -2.80
CA GLU A 47 -20.34 30.28 -3.43
C GLU A 47 -21.56 29.87 -2.61
N ASN A 48 -22.45 30.82 -2.37
CA ASN A 48 -23.73 30.56 -1.72
C ASN A 48 -24.69 29.90 -2.71
N GLN A 49 -25.28 28.78 -2.31
CA GLN A 49 -26.24 28.04 -3.14
C GLN A 49 -27.66 28.63 -3.06
N ASP A 50 -27.95 29.43 -2.04
CA ASP A 50 -29.23 30.12 -1.90
C ASP A 50 -29.28 31.39 -2.77
N LYS A 51 -30.01 31.31 -3.88
CA LYS A 51 -30.19 32.41 -4.84
C LYS A 51 -31.05 33.56 -4.31
N SER A 52 -31.74 33.38 -3.18
CA SER A 52 -32.56 34.42 -2.55
C SER A 52 -31.79 35.25 -1.53
N SER A 53 -30.58 34.83 -1.16
CA SER A 53 -29.72 35.53 -0.21
C SER A 53 -29.10 36.79 -0.82
N GLU A 54 -28.96 37.84 0.00
CA GLU A 54 -28.22 39.05 -0.36
C GLU A 54 -26.71 38.78 -0.53
N ILE A 55 -26.20 37.69 0.06
CA ILE A 55 -24.80 37.25 -0.01
C ILE A 55 -24.65 36.22 -1.11
N LYS A 56 -23.79 36.52 -2.08
CA LYS A 56 -23.47 35.66 -3.22
C LYS A 56 -22.33 34.70 -2.92
N TYR A 57 -21.23 35.19 -2.35
CA TYR A 57 -20.09 34.36 -1.99
C TYR A 57 -19.27 35.00 -0.87
N ILE A 58 -18.43 34.18 -0.24
CA ILE A 58 -17.45 34.60 0.75
C ILE A 58 -16.06 34.30 0.19
N GLU A 59 -15.13 35.24 0.35
CA GLU A 59 -13.72 35.08 -0.02
C GLU A 59 -12.85 35.19 1.24
N PHE A 60 -11.96 34.23 1.43
CA PHE A 60 -10.91 34.25 2.45
C PHE A 60 -9.57 34.49 1.77
N ASP A 61 -8.91 35.58 2.12
CA ASP A 61 -7.55 35.96 1.69
C ASP A 61 -6.58 35.58 2.81
N GLU A 62 -5.82 34.50 2.61
CA GLU A 62 -4.91 33.92 3.59
C GLU A 62 -3.73 34.85 3.89
N GLU A 63 -3.22 35.57 2.88
CA GLU A 63 -2.10 36.50 3.07
C GLU A 63 -2.50 37.69 3.97
N LYS A 64 -3.73 38.17 3.82
CA LYS A 64 -4.23 39.32 4.58
C LYS A 64 -5.00 38.93 5.83
N GLN A 65 -5.29 37.63 6.01
CA GLN A 65 -6.17 37.12 7.06
C GLN A 65 -7.51 37.88 7.07
N LEU A 66 -8.12 38.04 5.89
CA LEU A 66 -9.38 38.77 5.71
C LEU A 66 -10.47 37.84 5.20
N LEU A 67 -11.62 37.87 5.87
CA LEU A 67 -12.86 37.24 5.40
C LEU A 67 -13.81 38.31 4.87
N GLN A 68 -14.20 38.18 3.61
CA GLN A 68 -14.95 39.20 2.87
C GLN A 68 -16.24 38.63 2.28
N TYR A 69 -17.35 39.30 2.56
CA TYR A 69 -18.69 38.92 2.10
C TYR A 69 -19.05 39.76 0.89
N TYR A 70 -19.44 39.10 -0.19
CA TYR A 70 -19.80 39.76 -1.45
C TYR A 70 -21.28 39.54 -1.77
N GLY A 71 -21.93 40.62 -2.19
CA GLY A 71 -23.33 40.59 -2.60
C GLY A 71 -23.54 40.14 -4.05
N VAL A 72 -24.80 40.06 -4.47
CA VAL A 72 -25.21 39.61 -5.81
C VAL A 72 -24.56 40.42 -6.94
N ALA A 73 -24.29 41.71 -6.71
CA ALA A 73 -23.60 42.62 -7.64
C ALA A 73 -22.05 42.60 -7.52
N ASN A 74 -21.46 41.61 -6.82
CA ASN A 74 -20.04 41.56 -6.45
C ASN A 74 -19.56 42.77 -5.62
N THR A 75 -20.48 43.42 -4.91
CA THR A 75 -20.16 44.52 -3.99
C THR A 75 -19.75 43.95 -2.64
N LEU A 76 -18.69 44.49 -2.04
CA LEU A 76 -18.27 44.12 -0.69
C LEU A 76 -19.36 44.57 0.31
N ILE A 77 -19.96 43.61 1.00
CA ILE A 77 -20.96 43.85 2.05
C ILE A 77 -20.25 44.07 3.39
N LYS A 78 -19.29 43.19 3.71
CA LYS A 78 -18.61 43.21 5.01
C LYS A 78 -17.23 42.58 4.92
N SER A 79 -16.30 43.09 5.75
CA SER A 79 -14.94 42.60 5.87
C SER A 79 -14.61 42.38 7.34
N PHE A 80 -14.01 41.24 7.66
CA PHE A 80 -13.56 40.89 8.99
C PHE A 80 -12.08 40.51 8.94
N ALA A 81 -11.29 41.04 9.88
CA ALA A 81 -9.94 40.55 10.12
C ALA A 81 -10.00 39.31 11.02
N ILE A 82 -9.32 38.25 10.61
CA ILE A 82 -9.16 37.04 11.40
C ILE A 82 -7.85 37.16 12.17
N ASP A 83 -7.90 37.07 13.51
CA ASP A 83 -6.70 36.84 14.30
C ASP A 83 -6.41 35.33 14.29
N ALA A 84 -5.19 34.94 13.93
CA ALA A 84 -4.74 33.55 13.97
C ALA A 84 -4.80 32.94 15.39
N LYS A 85 -5.02 33.74 16.44
CA LYS A 85 -5.27 33.27 17.81
C LYS A 85 -6.71 32.83 18.06
N ASP A 86 -7.65 33.21 17.19
CA ASP A 86 -9.07 32.88 17.30
C ASP A 86 -9.46 31.62 16.51
N LEU A 87 -8.51 30.70 16.31
CA LEU A 87 -8.70 29.39 15.66
C LEU A 87 -9.61 28.47 16.49
N LYS A 88 -10.89 28.82 16.51
CA LYS A 88 -12.00 28.05 17.07
C LYS A 88 -12.84 27.53 15.92
N TRP A 89 -13.52 26.41 16.15
CA TRP A 89 -14.54 25.96 15.22
C TRP A 89 -15.70 26.97 15.20
N TRP A 90 -16.29 27.20 14.02
CA TRP A 90 -17.46 28.06 13.86
C TRP A 90 -18.78 27.36 14.24
N VAL A 91 -18.70 26.05 14.50
CA VAL A 91 -19.81 25.16 14.85
C VAL A 91 -19.42 24.43 16.15
N VAL A 92 -20.41 24.12 16.97
CA VAL A 92 -20.23 23.30 18.19
C VAL A 92 -19.68 21.94 17.79
N ASP A 93 -18.63 21.48 18.48
CA ASP A 93 -18.12 20.11 18.36
C ASP A 93 -19.26 19.11 18.64
N PRO A 94 -19.61 18.22 17.69
CA PRO A 94 -20.64 17.20 17.86
C PRO A 94 -20.43 16.25 19.04
N ARG A 95 -19.23 16.22 19.65
CA ARG A 95 -18.85 15.42 20.81
C ARG A 95 -18.47 16.26 22.03
N ALA A 96 -18.86 17.54 22.06
CA ALA A 96 -18.58 18.45 23.17
C ALA A 96 -19.01 17.89 24.54
N GLU A 97 -20.04 17.04 24.58
CA GLU A 97 -20.55 16.40 25.79
C GLU A 97 -19.52 15.47 26.47
N LYS A 98 -18.49 15.01 25.75
CA LYS A 98 -17.40 14.20 26.30
C LYS A 98 -16.35 15.04 27.03
N TYR A 99 -16.36 16.36 26.85
CA TYR A 99 -15.33 17.28 27.34
C TYR A 99 -15.96 18.47 28.08
N TYR A 100 -16.68 18.17 29.15
CA TYR A 100 -17.43 19.15 29.96
C TYR A 100 -16.56 20.29 30.54
N GLU A 101 -15.25 20.08 30.70
CA GLU A 101 -14.31 21.11 31.19
C GLU A 101 -13.79 22.05 30.10
N TRP A 102 -14.12 21.80 28.83
CA TRP A 102 -13.60 22.52 27.68
C TRP A 102 -14.70 23.23 26.89
N SER A 103 -14.32 24.33 26.24
CA SER A 103 -15.24 25.04 25.34
C SER A 103 -15.63 24.14 24.16
N PRO A 104 -16.92 24.07 23.77
CA PRO A 104 -17.39 23.28 22.61
C PRO A 104 -16.84 23.74 21.26
N TYR A 105 -16.03 24.80 21.23
CA TYR A 105 -15.43 25.36 20.02
C TYR A 105 -13.90 25.28 20.03
N ASN A 106 -13.30 24.58 20.99
CA ASN A 106 -11.85 24.47 21.08
C ASN A 106 -11.29 23.59 19.94
N TYR A 107 -10.06 23.88 19.53
CA TYR A 107 -9.30 23.03 18.62
C TYR A 107 -8.25 22.27 19.43
N VAL A 108 -8.22 20.93 19.39
CA VAL A 108 -7.18 20.07 19.99
C VAL A 108 -6.81 20.36 21.46
N LEU A 109 -7.80 20.66 22.31
CA LEU A 109 -7.57 21.06 23.71
C LEU A 109 -6.61 22.25 23.83
N CYS A 110 -6.62 23.13 22.83
CA CYS A 110 -5.74 24.29 22.69
C CYS A 110 -4.24 23.94 22.62
N ASN A 111 -3.87 22.73 22.19
CA ASN A 111 -2.46 22.32 22.04
C ASN A 111 -2.16 21.69 20.66
N PRO A 112 -2.19 22.49 19.58
CA PRO A 112 -1.96 22.02 18.21
C PRO A 112 -0.52 21.58 17.89
N ILE A 113 0.43 21.83 18.81
CA ILE A 113 1.83 21.40 18.66
C ILE A 113 1.98 19.93 19.04
N ARG A 114 1.27 19.49 20.09
CA ARG A 114 1.34 18.09 20.58
C ARG A 114 0.18 17.24 20.07
N ASN A 115 -0.97 17.85 19.87
CA ASN A 115 -2.18 17.19 19.48
C ASN A 115 -2.56 17.70 18.09
N ILE A 116 -2.61 16.82 17.11
CA ILE A 116 -3.45 17.05 15.94
C ILE A 116 -4.76 16.35 16.28
N ASP A 117 -5.91 16.90 15.88
CA ASP A 117 -7.22 16.26 15.95
C ASP A 117 -7.52 15.78 14.54
N PRO A 118 -7.01 14.59 14.16
CA PRO A 118 -7.10 14.10 12.80
C PRO A 118 -8.30 13.14 12.67
N GLN A 119 -9.07 12.86 13.73
CA GLN A 119 -9.77 11.59 13.89
C GLN A 119 -11.04 11.70 14.74
N GLY A 120 -12.10 11.12 14.23
CA GLY A 120 -12.30 9.76 14.66
C GLY A 120 -12.09 8.89 13.43
N ASP A 121 -11.14 7.95 13.46
CA ASP A 121 -11.33 6.57 12.96
C ASP A 121 -10.34 5.98 11.89
N THR A 122 -9.11 5.72 12.34
CA THR A 122 -7.92 5.18 11.63
C THR A 122 -7.67 3.70 11.94
N VAL A 123 -7.01 2.93 11.05
CA VAL A 123 -6.63 1.54 11.33
C VAL A 123 -5.29 1.46 12.06
N PHE A 124 -5.30 0.83 13.24
CA PHE A 124 -4.11 0.52 14.01
C PHE A 124 -3.83 -0.98 13.99
N VAL A 125 -2.58 -1.33 13.73
CA VAL A 125 -2.09 -2.71 13.75
C VAL A 125 -0.98 -2.87 14.78
N ASN A 126 -0.81 -4.08 15.30
CA ASN A 126 0.36 -4.45 16.09
C ASN A 126 1.60 -4.65 15.18
N ASN A 127 2.72 -5.03 15.78
CA ASN A 127 3.98 -5.26 15.06
C ASN A 127 3.97 -6.48 14.11
N THR A 128 2.92 -7.29 14.07
CA THR A 128 2.74 -8.42 13.14
C THR A 128 1.62 -8.19 12.11
N GLY A 129 0.99 -7.00 12.14
CA GLY A 129 -0.06 -6.63 11.19
C GLY A 129 -1.48 -7.03 11.61
N TYR A 130 -1.68 -7.56 12.81
CA TYR A 130 -3.03 -7.78 13.36
C TYR A 130 -3.63 -6.47 13.85
N ILE A 131 -4.90 -6.27 13.54
CA ILE A 131 -5.66 -5.07 13.87
C ILE A 131 -5.88 -5.02 15.37
N THR A 132 -5.45 -3.92 15.99
CA THR A 132 -5.69 -3.63 17.42
C THR A 132 -6.85 -2.68 17.60
N ARG A 133 -7.13 -1.87 16.59
CA ARG A 133 -8.27 -0.94 16.54
C ARG A 133 -8.56 -0.64 15.07
N ASN A 134 -9.81 -0.82 14.66
CA ASN A 134 -10.30 -0.36 13.36
C ASN A 134 -11.61 0.36 13.60
N ASP A 135 -11.59 1.64 13.26
CA ASP A 135 -12.69 2.52 13.58
C ASP A 135 -13.56 2.85 12.33
N ASN A 136 -13.10 2.53 11.10
CA ASN A 136 -13.82 2.66 9.82
C ASN A 136 -14.25 4.07 9.34
N THR A 137 -13.42 5.13 9.44
CA THR A 137 -13.74 6.40 8.74
C THR A 137 -12.71 6.85 7.72
N ASP A 138 -11.46 6.41 7.85
CA ASP A 138 -10.40 6.68 6.89
C ASP A 138 -9.71 5.39 6.46
N ASN A 139 -8.79 5.54 5.50
CA ASN A 139 -8.03 4.42 4.96
C ASN A 139 -6.60 4.35 5.51
N PHE A 140 -6.19 5.22 6.43
CA PHE A 140 -4.83 5.26 6.93
C PHE A 140 -4.53 4.06 7.84
N VAL A 141 -3.32 3.54 7.72
CA VAL A 141 -2.85 2.38 8.47
C VAL A 141 -1.60 2.76 9.23
N PHE A 142 -1.64 2.58 10.55
CA PHE A 142 -0.52 2.81 11.45
C PHE A 142 -0.17 1.55 12.23
N MET A 143 1.13 1.26 12.35
CA MET A 143 1.62 0.30 13.31
C MET A 143 1.79 0.98 14.66
N SER A 144 1.18 0.41 15.71
CA SER A 144 1.40 0.80 17.09
C SER A 144 2.42 -0.15 17.73
N ASN A 145 3.52 0.43 18.21
CA ASN A 145 4.52 -0.30 19.00
C ASN A 145 4.81 0.48 20.28
N LYS A 146 4.33 -0.04 21.41
CA LYS A 146 4.39 0.63 22.72
C LYS A 146 3.73 2.02 22.66
N ASN A 147 4.55 3.07 22.52
CA ASN A 147 4.14 4.47 22.52
C ASN A 147 4.45 5.17 21.18
N GLU A 148 4.93 4.44 20.18
CA GLU A 148 5.24 5.00 18.86
C GLU A 148 4.21 4.52 17.83
N LEU A 149 3.79 5.46 16.99
CA LEU A 149 2.93 5.21 15.83
C LEU A 149 3.76 5.40 14.57
N THR A 150 3.86 4.34 13.76
CA THR A 150 4.51 4.39 12.45
C THR A 150 3.46 4.34 11.37
N TYR A 151 3.43 5.36 10.51
CA TYR A 151 2.57 5.37 9.34
C TYR A 151 3.04 4.31 8.33
N LEU A 152 2.14 3.41 7.94
CA LEU A 152 2.44 2.33 6.99
C LEU A 152 1.92 2.63 5.59
N GLY A 153 0.81 3.36 5.46
CA GLY A 153 0.19 3.66 4.17
C GLY A 153 -1.32 3.71 4.24
N GLU A 154 -1.98 3.40 3.13
CA GLU A 154 -3.44 3.50 2.99
C GLU A 154 -4.07 2.25 2.38
N LEU A 155 -5.20 1.82 2.96
CA LEU A 155 -6.15 0.90 2.34
C LEU A 155 -6.65 1.48 1.00
N GLY A 156 -6.79 0.61 0.01
CA GLY A 156 -7.10 0.96 -1.37
C GLY A 156 -5.91 1.54 -2.17
N LYS A 157 -4.72 1.64 -1.57
CA LYS A 157 -3.49 2.09 -2.23
C LYS A 157 -2.31 1.14 -1.93
N SER A 158 -1.34 1.60 -1.15
CA SER A 158 -0.13 0.87 -0.83
C SER A 158 0.17 0.97 0.66
N ILE A 159 0.52 -0.17 1.26
CA ILE A 159 0.91 -0.31 2.66
C ILE A 159 2.32 -0.88 2.71
N ASN A 160 3.23 -0.22 3.43
CA ASN A 160 4.58 -0.74 3.68
C ASN A 160 4.52 -1.89 4.68
N ALA A 161 4.66 -3.12 4.18
CA ALA A 161 4.54 -4.34 4.96
C ALA A 161 5.90 -4.85 5.49
N ASN A 162 7.02 -4.22 5.15
CA ASN A 162 8.37 -4.73 5.50
C ASN A 162 8.51 -5.09 6.98
N GLY A 163 8.13 -4.19 7.89
CA GLY A 163 8.23 -4.45 9.33
C GLY A 163 7.23 -5.50 9.80
N ILE A 164 5.94 -5.25 9.56
CA ILE A 164 4.85 -6.07 10.08
C ILE A 164 4.89 -7.51 9.54
N TYR A 165 5.16 -7.68 8.25
CA TYR A 165 5.16 -8.99 7.63
C TYR A 165 6.41 -9.79 7.94
N SER A 166 7.59 -9.15 8.06
CA SER A 166 8.81 -9.85 8.52
C SER A 166 8.64 -10.39 9.94
N ASN A 167 8.02 -9.62 10.84
CA ASN A 167 7.74 -10.10 12.20
C ASN A 167 6.75 -11.26 12.21
N LEU A 168 5.69 -11.19 11.40
CA LEU A 168 4.73 -12.29 11.25
C LEU A 168 5.37 -13.55 10.69
N LEU A 169 6.28 -13.41 9.71
CA LEU A 169 7.05 -14.53 9.15
C LEU A 169 7.94 -15.15 10.23
N ASN A 170 8.69 -14.35 11.00
CA ASN A 170 9.52 -14.84 12.10
C ASN A 170 8.72 -15.67 13.11
N GLU A 171 7.55 -15.18 13.54
CA GLU A 171 6.70 -15.90 14.49
C GLU A 171 6.18 -17.22 13.92
N ASN A 172 5.68 -17.19 12.68
CA ASN A 172 5.05 -18.35 12.08
C ASN A 172 6.05 -19.40 11.58
N VAL A 173 7.24 -18.99 11.13
CA VAL A 173 8.36 -19.89 10.80
C VAL A 173 8.81 -20.63 12.05
N ALA A 174 9.07 -19.93 13.15
CA ALA A 174 9.43 -20.56 14.42
C ALA A 174 8.34 -21.52 14.91
N LYS A 175 7.06 -21.17 14.72
CA LYS A 175 5.94 -22.07 15.01
C LYS A 175 5.94 -23.29 14.10
N ALA A 176 6.21 -23.13 12.80
CA ALA A 176 6.22 -24.21 11.80
C ALA A 176 7.31 -25.25 12.05
N GLU A 177 8.53 -24.82 12.41
CA GLU A 177 9.67 -25.69 12.74
C GLU A 177 9.36 -26.66 13.90
N ASN A 178 8.44 -26.26 14.79
CA ASN A 178 8.04 -27.04 15.96
C ASN A 178 6.82 -27.95 15.70
N ILE A 179 6.27 -27.96 14.48
CA ILE A 179 5.16 -28.84 14.13
C ILE A 179 5.72 -30.18 13.66
N TRP A 180 5.34 -31.25 14.35
CA TRP A 180 5.69 -32.64 14.00
C TRP A 180 4.52 -33.40 13.38
N ASN A 181 3.30 -32.87 13.50
CA ASN A 181 2.08 -33.52 13.02
C ASN A 181 1.63 -32.90 11.67
N PRO A 182 1.62 -33.65 10.56
CA PRO A 182 1.22 -33.14 9.25
C PRO A 182 -0.23 -32.68 9.18
N PHE A 183 -1.12 -33.28 9.99
CA PHE A 183 -2.52 -32.82 10.07
C PHE A 183 -2.61 -31.45 10.72
N LYS A 184 -1.78 -31.18 11.75
CA LYS A 184 -1.75 -29.86 12.40
C LYS A 184 -1.23 -28.79 11.45
N PHE A 185 -0.17 -29.07 10.68
CA PHE A 185 0.32 -28.15 9.67
C PHE A 185 -0.79 -27.84 8.64
N LYS A 186 -1.43 -28.89 8.10
CA LYS A 186 -2.53 -28.76 7.15
C LYS A 186 -3.70 -27.91 7.69
N ASP A 187 -4.06 -28.09 8.96
CA ASP A 187 -5.14 -27.34 9.59
C ASP A 187 -4.84 -25.84 9.75
N LEU A 188 -3.57 -25.46 9.85
CA LEU A 188 -3.15 -24.06 9.92
C LEU A 188 -3.21 -23.38 8.54
N VAL A 189 -2.77 -24.07 7.48
CA VAL A 189 -2.64 -23.48 6.12
C VAL A 189 -3.89 -23.59 5.25
N ARG A 190 -4.85 -24.44 5.61
CA ARG A 190 -6.10 -24.60 4.83
C ARG A 190 -6.94 -23.31 4.87
N THR A 191 -7.91 -23.21 3.97
CA THR A 191 -8.90 -22.12 4.01
C THR A 191 -9.60 -22.04 5.38
N ASN A 192 -9.70 -20.81 5.90
CA ASN A 192 -10.15 -20.49 7.26
C ASN A 192 -9.26 -21.06 8.40
N GLY A 193 -8.05 -21.51 8.09
CA GLY A 193 -7.03 -21.82 9.10
C GLY A 193 -6.35 -20.56 9.61
N ASP A 194 -5.63 -20.68 10.73
CA ASP A 194 -4.94 -19.55 11.38
C ASP A 194 -3.95 -18.81 10.46
N TRP A 195 -3.46 -19.46 9.40
CA TRP A 195 -2.51 -18.90 8.43
C TRP A 195 -3.16 -18.54 7.08
N ASP A 196 -4.49 -18.55 6.98
CA ASP A 196 -5.22 -18.03 5.82
C ASP A 196 -5.31 -16.50 5.85
N LEU A 197 -4.15 -15.84 5.74
CA LEU A 197 -3.99 -14.39 5.97
C LEU A 197 -4.93 -13.53 5.13
N LYS A 198 -5.19 -13.93 3.88
CA LYS A 198 -6.06 -13.17 2.96
C LYS A 198 -7.53 -13.19 3.36
N ASN A 199 -7.95 -14.18 4.15
CA ASN A 199 -9.33 -14.35 4.61
C ASN A 199 -9.49 -14.04 6.10
N ASP A 200 -8.43 -13.59 6.79
CA ASP A 200 -8.50 -13.20 8.19
C ASP A 200 -8.90 -11.72 8.33
N PRO A 201 -10.16 -11.41 8.71
CA PRO A 201 -10.65 -10.04 8.82
C PRO A 201 -9.98 -9.26 9.97
N ASN A 202 -9.27 -9.94 10.87
CA ASN A 202 -8.56 -9.31 11.98
C ASN A 202 -7.12 -8.94 11.63
N SER A 203 -6.65 -9.29 10.42
CA SER A 203 -5.33 -8.90 9.94
C SER A 203 -5.45 -7.80 8.89
N ILE A 204 -4.43 -6.94 8.78
CA ILE A 204 -4.38 -5.94 7.71
C ILE A 204 -4.31 -6.59 6.33
N PHE A 205 -3.75 -7.80 6.24
CA PHE A 205 -3.64 -8.57 5.00
C PHE A 205 -5.02 -9.05 4.51
N GLY A 206 -5.90 -9.46 5.42
CA GLY A 206 -7.28 -9.81 5.09
C GLY A 206 -8.17 -8.58 4.90
N LEU A 207 -8.04 -7.55 5.75
CA LEU A 207 -8.79 -6.31 5.59
C LEU A 207 -8.46 -5.59 4.28
N GLY A 208 -7.18 -5.61 3.87
CA GLY A 208 -6.72 -5.07 2.59
C GLY A 208 -7.03 -5.95 1.38
N ASN A 209 -7.73 -7.07 1.53
CA ASN A 209 -8.11 -7.92 0.40
C ASN A 209 -9.34 -7.36 -0.35
N ASP A 210 -9.23 -6.11 -0.81
CA ASP A 210 -10.31 -5.33 -1.43
C ASP A 210 -10.14 -5.17 -2.96
N GLY A 211 -9.14 -5.84 -3.54
CA GLY A 211 -8.79 -5.77 -4.96
C GLY A 211 -8.08 -4.47 -5.38
N LYS A 212 -7.73 -3.59 -4.44
CA LYS A 212 -7.07 -2.31 -4.71
C LYS A 212 -5.81 -2.10 -3.88
N THR A 213 -5.81 -2.57 -2.63
CA THR A 213 -4.69 -2.43 -1.70
C THR A 213 -3.54 -3.32 -2.13
N THR A 214 -2.34 -2.78 -2.05
CA THR A 214 -1.08 -3.49 -2.29
C THR A 214 -0.16 -3.37 -1.09
N PHE A 215 0.67 -4.37 -0.86
CA PHE A 215 1.63 -4.48 0.23
C PHE A 215 3.03 -4.42 -0.34
N SER A 216 3.81 -3.41 0.07
CA SER A 216 5.21 -3.30 -0.32
C SER A 216 6.08 -4.14 0.62
N PHE A 217 6.78 -5.12 0.08
CA PHE A 217 7.68 -6.01 0.82
C PHE A 217 8.94 -6.35 0.01
N GLN A 218 10.12 -6.08 0.58
CA GLN A 218 11.43 -6.30 -0.06
C GLN A 218 11.54 -5.71 -1.48
N GLY A 219 10.94 -4.54 -1.70
CA GLY A 219 10.92 -3.86 -2.99
C GLY A 219 9.87 -4.38 -3.98
N ASN A 220 9.09 -5.40 -3.62
CA ASN A 220 7.99 -5.91 -4.43
C ASN A 220 6.64 -5.35 -3.97
N SER A 221 5.71 -5.22 -4.91
CA SER A 221 4.31 -4.91 -4.64
C SER A 221 3.48 -6.20 -4.68
N MET A 222 2.75 -6.49 -3.60
CA MET A 222 2.05 -7.75 -3.38
C MET A 222 0.56 -7.51 -3.09
N GLU A 223 -0.33 -8.32 -3.64
CA GLU A 223 -1.73 -8.37 -3.21
C GLU A 223 -1.89 -9.30 -2.00
N SER A 224 -3.06 -9.31 -1.34
CA SER A 224 -3.29 -10.16 -0.16
C SER A 224 -3.06 -11.65 -0.43
N GLN A 225 -3.44 -12.15 -1.61
CA GLN A 225 -3.16 -13.53 -2.01
C GLN A 225 -1.67 -13.79 -2.23
N ASP A 226 -0.90 -12.81 -2.72
CA ASP A 226 0.54 -12.94 -2.88
C ASP A 226 1.23 -13.05 -1.53
N ILE A 227 0.78 -12.26 -0.54
CA ILE A 227 1.24 -12.35 0.85
C ILE A 227 0.95 -13.75 1.41
N GLY A 228 -0.27 -14.26 1.23
CA GLY A 228 -0.64 -15.60 1.67
C GLY A 228 0.20 -16.71 1.01
N ASN A 229 0.43 -16.63 -0.29
CA ASN A 229 1.22 -17.61 -1.04
C ASN A 229 2.71 -17.57 -0.68
N HIS A 230 3.28 -16.37 -0.52
CA HIS A 230 4.63 -16.19 -0.01
C HIS A 230 4.78 -16.73 1.41
N HIS A 231 3.82 -16.43 2.29
CA HIS A 231 3.81 -16.93 3.67
C HIS A 231 3.77 -18.45 3.69
N PHE A 232 2.86 -19.06 2.92
CA PHE A 232 2.76 -20.51 2.78
C PHE A 232 4.08 -21.15 2.37
N GLY A 233 4.77 -20.57 1.37
CA GLY A 233 6.10 -21.03 0.96
C GLY A 233 7.09 -21.04 2.11
N ALA A 234 7.23 -19.93 2.83
CA ALA A 234 8.18 -19.81 3.94
C ALA A 234 7.88 -20.81 5.07
N VAL A 235 6.62 -20.93 5.50
CA VAL A 235 6.26 -21.85 6.60
C VAL A 235 6.28 -23.32 6.19
N ALA A 236 6.02 -23.65 4.92
CA ALA A 236 6.12 -25.02 4.43
C ALA A 236 7.57 -25.50 4.28
N GLU A 237 8.49 -24.60 3.91
CA GLU A 237 9.93 -24.89 3.93
C GLU A 237 10.41 -25.09 5.38
N ALA A 238 9.99 -24.21 6.30
CA ALA A 238 10.30 -24.30 7.73
C ALA A 238 9.80 -25.58 8.39
N TYR A 239 8.61 -26.07 7.99
CA TYR A 239 8.06 -27.33 8.49
C TYR A 239 8.95 -28.53 8.18
N GLY A 240 9.68 -28.52 7.05
CA GLY A 240 10.78 -29.45 6.76
C GLY A 240 10.43 -30.94 6.58
N LEU A 241 9.21 -31.40 6.88
CA LEU A 241 8.80 -32.80 6.76
C LEU A 241 8.18 -33.16 5.41
N PHE A 242 8.05 -32.20 4.49
CA PHE A 242 7.64 -32.48 3.11
C PHE A 242 8.81 -33.07 2.30
N PRO A 243 8.55 -34.01 1.38
CA PRO A 243 9.61 -34.70 0.66
C PRO A 243 10.38 -33.79 -0.32
N SER A 244 9.75 -32.72 -0.81
CA SER A 244 10.39 -31.73 -1.70
C SER A 244 9.53 -30.46 -1.84
N GLN A 245 10.15 -29.38 -2.31
CA GLN A 245 9.42 -28.17 -2.76
C GLN A 245 8.46 -28.49 -3.91
N GLU A 246 8.82 -29.42 -4.79
CA GLU A 246 7.94 -29.88 -5.86
C GLU A 246 6.64 -30.47 -5.30
N PHE A 247 6.73 -31.29 -4.26
CA PHE A 247 5.55 -31.83 -3.59
C PHE A 247 4.67 -30.71 -3.03
N ILE A 248 5.26 -29.70 -2.36
CA ILE A 248 4.49 -28.56 -1.82
C ILE A 248 3.74 -27.82 -2.93
N LEU A 249 4.42 -27.56 -4.06
CA LEU A 249 3.83 -26.90 -5.22
C LEU A 249 2.73 -27.74 -5.89
N GLN A 250 2.89 -29.06 -5.93
CA GLN A 250 1.86 -29.97 -6.42
C GLN A 250 0.63 -29.94 -5.51
N GLN A 251 0.80 -29.89 -4.18
CA GLN A 251 -0.32 -29.83 -3.24
C GLN A 251 -1.13 -28.53 -3.37
N ALA A 252 -0.48 -27.39 -3.67
CA ALA A 252 -1.15 -26.11 -3.95
C ALA A 252 -2.01 -26.21 -5.22
N GLY A 253 -1.45 -26.73 -6.31
CA GLY A 253 -2.19 -26.94 -7.55
C GLY A 253 -3.33 -27.96 -7.43
N ASP A 254 -3.10 -29.06 -6.72
CA ASP A 254 -4.13 -30.05 -6.37
C ASP A 254 -5.33 -29.41 -5.65
N TYR A 255 -5.06 -28.48 -4.75
CA TYR A 255 -6.11 -27.73 -4.06
C TYR A 255 -6.88 -26.83 -5.03
N GLN A 256 -6.17 -26.07 -5.88
CA GLN A 256 -6.79 -25.17 -6.85
C GLN A 256 -7.66 -25.91 -7.89
N ILE A 257 -7.25 -27.12 -8.28
CA ILE A 257 -8.05 -28.02 -9.12
C ILE A 257 -9.31 -28.47 -8.36
N LYS A 258 -9.17 -28.92 -7.11
CA LYS A 258 -10.29 -29.39 -6.27
C LYS A 258 -11.29 -28.30 -5.93
N SER A 259 -10.85 -27.06 -5.75
CA SER A 259 -11.73 -25.89 -5.53
C SER A 259 -12.41 -25.40 -6.81
N GLY A 260 -12.02 -25.90 -7.98
CA GLY A 260 -12.58 -25.47 -9.27
C GLY A 260 -12.07 -24.11 -9.74
N THR A 261 -10.99 -23.58 -9.14
CA THR A 261 -10.40 -22.29 -9.51
C THR A 261 -9.18 -22.42 -10.44
N SER A 262 -8.71 -23.65 -10.67
CA SER A 262 -7.68 -23.97 -11.65
C SER A 262 -8.18 -23.79 -13.08
N ARG A 263 -7.36 -23.17 -13.94
CA ARG A 263 -7.65 -23.02 -15.36
C ARG A 263 -7.04 -24.17 -16.19
N PRO A 264 -7.67 -24.57 -17.31
CA PRO A 264 -7.15 -25.65 -18.17
C PRO A 264 -5.70 -25.42 -18.64
N GLU A 265 -5.31 -24.19 -18.92
CA GLU A 265 -3.95 -23.83 -19.34
C GLU A 265 -2.88 -24.07 -18.27
N TRP A 266 -3.27 -24.21 -17.00
CA TRP A 266 -2.36 -24.48 -15.88
C TRP A 266 -2.16 -25.99 -15.65
N GLN A 267 -3.04 -26.83 -16.20
CA GLN A 267 -3.03 -28.29 -16.05
C GLN A 267 -2.27 -28.96 -17.20
N VAL A 268 -0.96 -28.72 -17.24
CA VAL A 268 -0.08 -29.25 -18.28
C VAL A 268 0.38 -30.65 -17.92
N TYR A 269 0.37 -31.58 -18.88
CA TYR A 269 0.79 -32.97 -18.66
C TYR A 269 1.87 -33.40 -19.65
N LYS A 270 2.75 -34.27 -19.18
CA LYS A 270 3.78 -34.92 -19.98
C LYS A 270 3.74 -36.43 -19.79
N ASN A 271 3.90 -37.18 -20.87
CA ASN A 271 4.11 -38.62 -20.80
C ASN A 271 5.59 -38.88 -20.48
N VAL A 272 5.85 -39.52 -19.35
CA VAL A 272 7.19 -39.92 -18.93
C VAL A 272 7.28 -41.44 -19.00
N THR A 273 8.27 -41.94 -19.73
CA THR A 273 8.54 -43.38 -19.82
C THR A 273 9.67 -43.72 -18.87
N SER A 274 9.36 -44.51 -17.84
CA SER A 274 10.34 -45.02 -16.89
C SER A 274 10.58 -46.49 -17.16
N THR A 275 11.85 -46.90 -17.12
CA THR A 275 12.24 -48.30 -17.20
C THR A 275 12.70 -48.76 -15.82
N TYR A 276 12.09 -49.81 -15.28
CA TYR A 276 12.55 -50.43 -14.04
C TYR A 276 12.75 -51.93 -14.24
N ILE A 277 13.59 -52.53 -13.40
CA ILE A 277 13.84 -53.96 -13.43
C ILE A 277 12.77 -54.64 -12.58
N SER A 278 11.97 -55.51 -13.21
CA SER A 278 10.99 -56.32 -12.51
C SER A 278 11.68 -57.32 -11.56
N PRO A 279 10.96 -57.88 -10.56
CA PRO A 279 11.49 -58.95 -9.70
C PRO A 279 12.03 -60.17 -10.47
N THR A 280 11.61 -60.36 -11.73
CA THR A 280 12.08 -61.42 -12.63
C THR A 280 13.32 -61.02 -13.44
N GLY A 281 13.94 -59.85 -13.18
CA GLY A 281 15.13 -59.37 -13.88
C GLY A 281 14.87 -58.79 -15.27
N MET A 282 13.61 -58.73 -15.73
CA MET A 282 13.26 -58.19 -17.04
C MET A 282 12.99 -56.68 -16.97
N PRO A 283 13.49 -55.89 -17.94
CA PRO A 283 13.20 -54.46 -18.00
C PRO A 283 11.73 -54.25 -18.39
N VAL A 284 10.98 -53.59 -17.52
CA VAL A 284 9.59 -53.17 -17.77
C VAL A 284 9.58 -51.68 -18.04
N ARG A 285 8.96 -51.29 -19.17
CA ARG A 285 8.71 -49.89 -19.51
C ARG A 285 7.29 -49.53 -19.10
N THR A 286 7.16 -48.50 -18.28
CA THR A 286 5.87 -47.91 -17.92
C THR A 286 5.83 -46.48 -18.40
N THR A 287 4.79 -46.12 -19.14
CA THR A 287 4.50 -44.73 -19.48
C THR A 287 3.48 -44.19 -18.50
N THR A 288 3.87 -43.19 -17.72
CA THR A 288 3.00 -42.51 -16.76
C THR A 288 2.75 -41.08 -17.23
N LYS A 289 1.50 -40.62 -17.13
CA LYS A 289 1.12 -39.24 -17.36
C LYS A 289 1.39 -38.45 -16.08
N VAL A 290 2.37 -37.55 -16.11
CA VAL A 290 2.72 -36.68 -14.97
C VAL A 290 2.28 -35.25 -15.26
N MET A 291 1.86 -34.53 -14.22
CA MET A 291 1.54 -33.12 -14.33
C MET A 291 2.82 -32.29 -14.21
N MET A 292 2.94 -31.25 -15.03
CA MET A 292 4.08 -30.33 -15.08
C MET A 292 3.74 -29.04 -14.33
N PRO A 293 4.74 -28.24 -13.87
CA PRO A 293 4.50 -26.89 -13.38
C PRO A 293 3.63 -26.07 -14.36
N PRO A 294 2.67 -25.29 -13.88
CA PRO A 294 2.42 -24.92 -12.48
C PRO A 294 1.57 -25.94 -11.68
N TYR A 295 1.49 -27.20 -12.13
CA TYR A 295 0.77 -28.28 -11.45
C TYR A 295 -0.73 -27.99 -11.27
N GLY A 296 -1.32 -27.24 -12.20
CA GLY A 296 -2.71 -26.80 -12.11
C GLY A 296 -2.94 -25.58 -11.22
N ASP A 297 -1.90 -24.99 -10.63
CA ASP A 297 -1.98 -23.77 -9.85
C ASP A 297 -1.83 -22.50 -10.72
N ASP A 298 -2.18 -21.33 -10.17
CA ASP A 298 -1.89 -20.06 -10.83
C ASP A 298 -0.36 -19.85 -10.90
N PRO A 299 0.24 -19.56 -12.07
CA PRO A 299 1.67 -19.29 -12.18
C PRO A 299 2.18 -18.18 -11.25
N ARG A 300 1.36 -17.17 -10.95
CA ARG A 300 1.68 -16.10 -9.99
C ARG A 300 1.74 -16.64 -8.56
N ASP A 301 0.79 -17.50 -8.19
CA ASP A 301 0.76 -18.13 -6.87
C ASP A 301 2.01 -19.00 -6.66
N GLN A 302 2.36 -19.83 -7.65
CA GLN A 302 3.60 -20.63 -7.65
C GLN A 302 4.87 -19.78 -7.55
N MET A 303 4.90 -18.62 -8.20
CA MET A 303 6.03 -17.69 -8.12
C MET A 303 6.20 -17.18 -6.69
N TRP A 304 5.10 -16.79 -6.02
CA TRP A 304 5.14 -16.31 -4.64
C TRP A 304 5.47 -17.40 -3.63
N ILE A 305 4.96 -18.62 -3.82
CA ILE A 305 5.35 -19.77 -2.98
C ILE A 305 6.87 -20.01 -3.08
N LYS A 306 7.44 -19.98 -4.29
CA LYS A 306 8.89 -20.11 -4.51
C LYS A 306 9.69 -18.95 -3.92
N ALA A 307 9.16 -17.73 -3.98
CA ALA A 307 9.76 -16.58 -3.30
C ALA A 307 9.77 -16.79 -1.78
N GLY A 308 8.70 -17.35 -1.20
CA GLY A 308 8.63 -17.74 0.21
C GLY A 308 9.68 -18.78 0.60
N PHE A 309 9.87 -19.83 -0.21
CA PHE A 309 10.96 -20.78 -0.01
C PHE A 309 12.33 -20.10 0.00
N SER A 310 12.55 -19.18 -0.92
CA SER A 310 13.83 -18.46 -1.05
C SER A 310 14.04 -17.50 0.11
N TYR A 311 12.98 -16.86 0.58
CA TYR A 311 12.99 -16.02 1.76
C TYR A 311 13.42 -16.83 2.98
N TYR A 312 12.83 -18.01 3.21
CA TYR A 312 13.20 -18.87 4.33
C TYR A 312 14.70 -19.21 4.30
N LYS A 313 15.19 -19.75 3.17
CA LYS A 313 16.61 -20.13 3.00
C LYS A 313 17.61 -18.98 3.16
N THR A 314 17.17 -17.75 3.01
CA THR A 314 18.04 -16.57 3.09
C THR A 314 18.08 -16.00 4.51
N ASN A 315 17.01 -16.17 5.29
CA ASN A 315 16.83 -15.48 6.58
C ASN A 315 16.85 -16.40 7.80
N TYR A 316 16.79 -17.72 7.62
CA TYR A 316 16.85 -18.75 8.66
C TYR A 316 17.86 -19.84 8.29
#